data_AF-A0A485CEQ6-F1
#
_entry.id   AF-A0A485CEQ6-F1
#
_cell.length_a   1.000
_cell.length_b   1.000
_cell.length_c   1.000
_cell.angle_alpha   90.00
_cell.angle_beta   90.00
_cell.angle_gamma   90.00
#
_symmetry.space_group_name_H-M   'P 1'
#
loop_
_entity.id
_entity.type
_entity.pdbx_description
1 polymer ?
#
loop_
_entity_poly.entity_id
_entity_poly.type
_entity_poly.pdbx_seq_one_letter_code
_entity_poly.pdbx_strand_id
1 'polypeptide(L)'
;MAHYSLTPRVKVLADRLQAHASTLCTEHATVLHSLDGDIAGIPAAVKPARRFYELMRQLPLTISADELIVGNQTRKPHGAIFHDESAGQRPCAFQFLNLNSAIDSPDYKLVVEKGVLAIKHQLEEKTRSLGSAVSRSGMDEVNGCRAAIYACDALMALAQNLATSAETLAAAETNAFRKAELLESAAILHHVPAHPARSFKEACQAFYLFQLALQLDNGSYAVNPEGADKALLPYYQHDVANGTLNEAQAYEIVECLWFKLAELSEVRAASAIDGYPMFDALLHGASLEKANINALSAMFLSAQQNLSALHLPVRLFKGVQAVSSAPFAATSATTTAEGLTPRMQRLRNHYLTVRQACQFTARWRLPKWSRPTRACQPFCCAPKRSVTPAKRARF
;
A
#
# COMPACT_ATOMS: atom_id res chain seq x y z
N MET A 1 26.21 18.34 10.41
CA MET A 1 25.43 17.12 10.10
C MET A 1 26.05 16.50 8.87
N ALA A 2 26.21 15.17 8.82
CA ALA A 2 26.60 14.50 7.58
C ALA A 2 25.56 14.85 6.51
N HIS A 3 26.01 15.36 5.37
CA HIS A 3 25.13 15.75 4.26
C HIS A 3 25.37 14.76 3.14
N TYR A 4 24.42 13.85 2.94
CA TYR A 4 24.50 12.86 1.88
C TYR A 4 23.90 13.43 0.59
N SER A 5 24.66 13.35 -0.51
CA SER A 5 24.19 13.74 -1.83
C SER A 5 23.27 12.69 -2.43
N LEU A 6 22.33 13.13 -3.28
CA LEU A 6 21.45 12.26 -4.05
C LEU A 6 22.24 11.16 -4.77
N THR A 7 21.87 9.90 -4.56
CA THR A 7 22.54 8.78 -5.23
C THR A 7 22.19 8.73 -6.72
N PRO A 8 23.12 8.26 -7.58
CA PRO A 8 22.84 8.11 -9.01
C PRO A 8 21.65 7.19 -9.30
N ARG A 9 21.48 6.12 -8.50
CA ARG A 9 20.37 5.17 -8.64
C ARG A 9 19.02 5.85 -8.42
N VAL A 10 18.84 6.53 -7.30
CA VAL A 10 17.56 7.20 -6.98
C VAL A 10 17.28 8.35 -7.94
N LYS A 11 18.31 9.05 -8.43
CA LYS A 11 18.14 10.05 -9.49
C LYS A 11 17.50 9.43 -10.75
N VAL A 12 18.04 8.32 -11.23
CA VAL A 12 17.50 7.62 -12.42
C VAL A 12 16.08 7.12 -12.17
N LEU A 13 15.81 6.57 -10.98
CA LEU A 13 14.47 6.10 -10.62
C LEU A 13 13.46 7.26 -10.57
N ALA A 14 13.83 8.39 -9.98
CA ALA A 14 13.00 9.58 -9.93
C ALA A 14 12.72 10.16 -11.31
N ASP A 15 13.73 10.27 -12.18
CA ASP A 15 13.56 10.72 -13.57
C ASP A 15 12.58 9.82 -14.33
N ARG A 16 12.70 8.49 -14.15
CA ARG A 16 11.75 7.51 -14.73
C ARG A 16 10.35 7.67 -14.19
N LEU A 17 10.18 7.84 -12.88
CA LEU A 17 8.87 8.02 -12.26
C LEU A 17 8.19 9.29 -12.78
N GLN A 18 8.91 10.41 -12.84
CA GLN A 18 8.41 11.71 -13.29
C GLN A 18 8.10 11.75 -14.80
N ALA A 19 8.79 10.92 -15.60
CA ALA A 19 8.46 10.74 -17.01
C ALA A 19 7.07 10.12 -17.24
N HIS A 20 6.49 9.46 -16.22
CA HIS A 20 5.19 8.82 -16.31
C HIS A 20 4.09 9.67 -15.63
N ALA A 21 3.01 9.90 -16.37
CA ALA A 21 1.82 10.53 -15.81
C ALA A 21 1.17 9.64 -14.75
N SER A 22 0.70 10.24 -13.65
CA SER A 22 -0.03 9.51 -12.62
C SER A 22 -1.29 8.87 -13.21
N THR A 23 -1.52 7.60 -12.89
CA THR A 23 -2.70 6.87 -13.37
C THR A 23 -3.52 6.33 -12.21
N LEU A 24 -4.83 6.24 -12.37
CA LEU A 24 -5.68 5.54 -11.42
C LEU A 24 -5.67 4.04 -11.76
N CYS A 25 -5.31 3.20 -10.80
CA CYS A 25 -5.32 1.75 -10.95
C CYS A 25 -6.61 1.15 -10.42
N THR A 26 -7.32 0.42 -11.28
CA THR A 26 -8.57 -0.28 -10.93
C THR A 26 -8.38 -1.77 -10.65
N GLU A 27 -7.17 -2.31 -10.85
CA GLU A 27 -6.90 -3.76 -10.71
C GLU A 27 -7.24 -4.24 -9.30
N HIS A 28 -6.78 -3.51 -8.29
CA HIS A 28 -7.06 -3.74 -6.88
C HIS A 28 -8.56 -3.92 -6.59
N ALA A 29 -9.38 -2.93 -6.97
CA ALA A 29 -10.81 -2.96 -6.77
C ALA A 29 -11.52 -4.04 -7.60
N THR A 30 -10.99 -4.35 -8.79
CA THR A 30 -11.55 -5.39 -9.67
C THR A 30 -11.40 -6.77 -9.03
N VAL A 31 -10.21 -7.08 -8.52
CA VAL A 31 -9.93 -8.34 -7.80
C VAL A 31 -10.80 -8.42 -6.55
N LEU A 32 -10.85 -7.35 -5.74
CA LEU A 32 -11.68 -7.30 -4.54
C LEU A 32 -13.17 -7.55 -4.82
N HIS A 33 -13.70 -7.02 -5.92
CA HIS A 33 -15.09 -7.22 -6.30
C HIS A 33 -15.38 -8.67 -6.76
N SER A 34 -14.43 -9.31 -7.46
CA SER A 34 -14.59 -10.71 -7.86
C SER A 34 -14.64 -11.69 -6.68
N LEU A 35 -14.07 -11.31 -5.54
CA LEU A 35 -14.00 -12.14 -4.32
C LEU A 35 -15.29 -12.11 -3.47
N ASP A 36 -16.22 -11.19 -3.73
CA ASP A 36 -17.37 -10.97 -2.85
C ASP A 36 -18.31 -12.21 -2.77
N GLY A 37 -18.37 -13.01 -3.84
CA GLY A 37 -19.15 -14.25 -3.89
C GLY A 37 -18.54 -15.42 -3.10
N ASP A 38 -17.21 -15.54 -3.12
CA ASP A 38 -16.49 -16.70 -2.54
C ASP A 38 -16.39 -16.64 -1.00
N ILE A 39 -16.60 -15.45 -0.42
CA ILE A 39 -16.42 -15.17 1.01
C ILE A 39 -17.78 -14.96 1.71
N ALA A 40 -18.89 -15.46 1.13
CA ALA A 40 -20.24 -15.27 1.66
C ALA A 40 -20.49 -16.03 2.99
N GLY A 41 -19.91 -17.21 3.17
CA GLY A 41 -20.10 -18.06 4.35
C GLY A 41 -19.14 -17.80 5.53
N ILE A 42 -18.24 -16.83 5.40
CA ILE A 42 -17.20 -16.54 6.40
C ILE A 42 -17.74 -15.54 7.44
N PRO A 43 -17.42 -15.71 8.75
CA PRO A 43 -17.84 -14.77 9.79
C PRO A 43 -17.44 -13.32 9.45
N ALA A 44 -18.32 -12.37 9.74
CA ALA A 44 -18.10 -10.95 9.43
C ALA A 44 -16.79 -10.39 9.99
N ALA A 45 -16.36 -10.86 11.18
CA ALA A 45 -15.10 -10.48 11.80
C ALA A 45 -13.85 -10.98 11.04
N VAL A 46 -13.95 -12.11 10.33
CA VAL A 46 -12.83 -12.75 9.60
C VAL A 46 -12.80 -12.33 8.13
N LYS A 47 -13.97 -11.96 7.60
CA LYS A 47 -14.18 -11.65 6.17
C LYS A 47 -13.21 -10.60 5.62
N PRO A 48 -12.90 -9.46 6.29
CA PRO A 48 -11.94 -8.49 5.78
C PRO A 48 -10.53 -9.06 5.61
N ALA A 49 -10.02 -9.76 6.63
CA ALA A 49 -8.68 -10.35 6.57
C ALA A 49 -8.58 -11.46 5.53
N ARG A 50 -9.63 -12.28 5.36
CA ARG A 50 -9.67 -13.27 4.27
C ARG A 50 -9.67 -12.60 2.90
N ARG A 51 -10.45 -11.54 2.73
CA ARG A 51 -10.52 -10.79 1.46
C ARG A 51 -9.15 -10.18 1.12
N PHE A 52 -8.47 -9.63 2.12
CA PHE A 52 -7.11 -9.13 1.98
C PHE A 52 -6.11 -10.23 1.63
N TYR A 53 -6.19 -11.40 2.28
CA TYR A 53 -5.37 -12.56 1.93
C TYR A 53 -5.54 -13.01 0.47
N GLU A 54 -6.78 -13.15 0.01
CA GLU A 54 -7.06 -13.52 -1.39
C GLU A 54 -6.58 -12.48 -2.39
N LEU A 55 -6.74 -11.20 -2.05
CA LEU A 55 -6.19 -10.12 -2.83
C LEU A 55 -4.66 -10.25 -2.95
N MET A 56 -3.93 -10.44 -1.85
CA MET A 56 -2.45 -10.55 -1.89
C MET A 56 -1.98 -11.73 -2.74
N ARG A 57 -2.73 -12.84 -2.74
CA ARG A 57 -2.44 -14.00 -3.61
C ARG A 57 -2.58 -13.71 -5.09
N GLN A 58 -3.56 -12.88 -5.48
CA GLN A 58 -3.92 -12.65 -6.87
C GLN A 58 -3.36 -11.34 -7.44
N LEU A 59 -2.99 -10.40 -6.58
CA LEU A 59 -2.53 -9.09 -6.99
C LEU A 59 -1.19 -9.21 -7.70
N PRO A 60 -1.09 -8.76 -8.96
CA PRO A 60 0.13 -8.91 -9.72
C PRO A 60 1.11 -7.79 -9.36
N LEU A 61 1.99 -8.08 -8.42
CA LEU A 61 3.02 -7.16 -7.98
C LEU A 61 4.21 -7.18 -8.96
N THR A 62 4.85 -6.03 -9.10
CA THR A 62 5.99 -5.86 -10.01
C THR A 62 7.18 -5.27 -9.28
N ILE A 63 8.35 -5.43 -9.88
CA ILE A 63 9.60 -4.83 -9.45
C ILE A 63 10.11 -4.00 -10.62
N SER A 64 10.40 -2.73 -10.39
CA SER A 64 10.89 -1.85 -11.45
C SER A 64 12.38 -2.09 -11.70
N ALA A 65 12.86 -1.67 -12.86
CA ALA A 65 14.28 -1.72 -13.18
C ALA A 65 15.10 -0.90 -12.17
N ASP A 66 16.24 -1.45 -11.76
CA ASP A 66 17.23 -0.85 -10.84
C ASP A 66 16.78 -0.64 -9.38
N GLU A 67 15.60 -1.12 -8.97
CA GLU A 67 15.15 -1.07 -7.58
C GLU A 67 16.01 -1.95 -6.66
N LEU A 68 16.42 -1.41 -5.52
CA LEU A 68 17.14 -2.13 -4.47
C LEU A 68 16.21 -2.63 -3.35
N ILE A 69 15.29 -1.77 -2.91
CA ILE A 69 14.13 -2.14 -2.10
C ILE A 69 12.96 -2.33 -3.06
N VAL A 70 12.35 -3.51 -3.03
CA VAL A 70 11.47 -3.97 -4.11
C VAL A 70 10.02 -4.09 -3.67
N GLY A 71 9.12 -3.88 -4.64
CA GLY A 71 7.69 -4.10 -4.50
C GLY A 71 6.89 -2.88 -4.95
N ASN A 72 6.05 -3.05 -5.96
CA ASN A 72 5.18 -1.98 -6.46
C ASN A 72 3.73 -2.25 -6.08
N GLN A 73 3.03 -1.22 -5.59
CA GLN A 73 1.59 -1.30 -5.31
C GLN A 73 0.72 -1.54 -6.56
N THR A 74 1.23 -1.22 -7.76
CA THR A 74 0.53 -1.47 -9.03
C THR A 74 1.51 -1.87 -10.12
N ARG A 75 1.03 -2.48 -11.20
CA ARG A 75 1.84 -2.79 -12.39
C ARG A 75 2.34 -1.55 -13.13
N LYS A 76 1.59 -0.46 -13.08
CA LYS A 76 1.94 0.77 -13.78
C LYS A 76 2.82 1.63 -12.87
N PRO A 77 3.92 2.20 -13.39
CA PRO A 77 4.64 3.20 -12.63
C PRO A 77 3.70 4.36 -12.31
N HIS A 78 3.83 4.93 -11.11
CA HIS A 78 3.03 6.07 -10.67
C HIS A 78 1.49 5.82 -10.65
N GLY A 79 1.08 4.56 -10.45
CA GLY A 79 -0.32 4.18 -10.33
C GLY A 79 -0.85 4.41 -8.91
N ALA A 80 -1.91 5.21 -8.76
CA ALA A 80 -2.63 5.41 -7.51
C ALA A 80 -3.71 4.35 -7.33
N ILE A 81 -3.79 3.75 -6.14
CA ILE A 81 -4.88 2.83 -5.78
C ILE A 81 -6.06 3.59 -5.18
N PHE A 82 -7.23 2.95 -5.12
CA PHE A 82 -8.36 3.46 -4.35
C PHE A 82 -8.92 2.34 -3.47
N HIS A 83 -9.45 2.77 -2.34
CA HIS A 83 -10.13 1.93 -1.38
C HIS A 83 -11.64 2.06 -1.57
N ASP A 84 -12.38 0.98 -1.33
CA ASP A 84 -13.83 1.08 -1.30
C ASP A 84 -14.31 1.87 -0.06
N GLU A 85 -15.57 2.31 -0.06
CA GLU A 85 -16.13 3.09 1.06
C GLU A 85 -16.07 2.33 2.39
N SER A 86 -16.12 0.99 2.36
CA SER A 86 -16.10 0.15 3.55
C SER A 86 -14.71 0.05 4.18
N ALA A 87 -13.65 0.11 3.37
CA ALA A 87 -12.27 0.03 3.82
C ALA A 87 -11.89 1.18 4.77
N GLY A 88 -12.38 2.39 4.50
CA GLY A 88 -12.14 3.55 5.37
C GLY A 88 -12.88 3.51 6.72
N GLN A 89 -13.88 2.64 6.87
CA GLN A 89 -14.70 2.53 8.09
C GLN A 89 -14.34 1.32 8.96
N ARG A 90 -13.54 0.38 8.44
CA ARG A 90 -13.15 -0.83 9.16
C ARG A 90 -11.74 -0.69 9.77
N PRO A 91 -11.47 -1.39 10.87
CA PRO A 91 -10.10 -1.50 11.35
C PRO A 91 -9.19 -2.20 10.33
N CYS A 92 -7.90 -1.92 10.44
CA CYS A 92 -6.87 -2.60 9.66
C CYS A 92 -6.83 -4.09 10.01
N ALA A 93 -6.56 -4.94 9.01
CA ALA A 93 -6.38 -6.38 9.22
C ALA A 93 -5.23 -6.69 10.21
N PHE A 94 -4.28 -5.76 10.35
CA PHE A 94 -3.13 -5.86 11.25
C PHE A 94 -3.36 -5.21 12.63
N GLN A 95 -4.60 -4.86 12.99
CA GLN A 95 -4.92 -4.24 14.29
C GLN A 95 -4.45 -5.07 15.49
N PHE A 96 -4.38 -6.40 15.37
CA PHE A 96 -3.89 -7.28 16.44
C PHE A 96 -2.41 -7.06 16.79
N LEU A 97 -1.63 -6.41 15.92
CA LEU A 97 -0.25 -6.00 16.18
C LEU A 97 -0.18 -4.66 16.92
N ASN A 98 -1.31 -4.02 17.21
CA ASN A 98 -1.33 -2.83 18.04
C ASN A 98 -1.19 -3.23 19.52
N LEU A 99 0.02 -3.10 20.05
CA LEU A 99 0.35 -3.42 21.44
C LEU A 99 0.22 -2.21 22.38
N ASN A 100 -0.05 -1.00 21.88
CA ASN A 100 -0.12 0.21 22.67
C ASN A 100 -1.47 0.94 22.51
N SER A 101 -2.19 1.12 23.62
CA SER A 101 -3.48 1.82 23.60
C SER A 101 -3.39 3.32 23.33
N ALA A 102 -2.20 3.93 23.38
CA ALA A 102 -2.01 5.37 23.20
C ALA A 102 -2.19 5.82 21.74
N ILE A 103 -1.87 4.96 20.78
CA ILE A 103 -1.90 5.26 19.35
C ILE A 103 -2.46 4.04 18.62
N ASP A 104 -3.48 4.22 17.79
CA ASP A 104 -4.06 3.12 17.01
C ASP A 104 -3.17 2.75 15.82
N SER A 105 -2.11 1.96 16.06
CA SER A 105 -1.17 1.53 15.04
C SER A 105 -0.57 0.15 15.26
N PRO A 106 -0.40 -0.64 14.20
CA PRO A 106 0.45 -1.82 14.20
C PRO A 106 1.91 -1.53 14.58
N ASP A 107 2.53 -2.49 15.28
CA ASP A 107 3.94 -2.46 15.66
C ASP A 107 4.83 -3.03 14.54
N TYR A 108 5.59 -2.15 13.87
CA TYR A 108 6.54 -2.54 12.82
C TYR A 108 7.74 -3.28 13.39
N LYS A 109 8.21 -2.88 14.57
CA LYS A 109 9.38 -3.47 15.20
C LYS A 109 9.13 -4.93 15.53
N LEU A 110 7.93 -5.25 16.02
CA LEU A 110 7.50 -6.62 16.24
C LEU A 110 7.59 -7.48 14.97
N VAL A 111 7.17 -6.94 13.81
CA VAL A 111 7.25 -7.65 12.52
C VAL A 111 8.70 -7.86 12.09
N VAL A 112 9.55 -6.84 12.22
CA VAL A 112 10.96 -6.90 11.82
C VAL A 112 11.77 -7.83 12.74
N GLU A 113 11.56 -7.77 14.06
CA GLU A 113 12.33 -8.52 15.07
C GLU A 113 11.87 -9.97 15.25
N LYS A 114 10.58 -10.28 15.10
CA LYS A 114 10.07 -11.64 15.32
C LYS A 114 9.68 -12.37 14.04
N GLY A 115 9.35 -11.63 12.98
CA GLY A 115 8.69 -12.19 11.80
C GLY A 115 7.24 -12.61 12.07
N VAL A 116 6.42 -12.59 11.02
CA VAL A 116 4.99 -12.92 11.15
C VAL A 116 4.71 -14.41 11.29
N LEU A 117 5.66 -15.29 10.97
CA LEU A 117 5.47 -16.73 11.13
C LEU A 117 5.40 -17.12 12.61
N ALA A 118 6.28 -16.57 13.45
CA ALA A 118 6.26 -16.80 14.89
C ALA A 118 4.96 -16.26 15.51
N ILE A 119 4.52 -15.07 15.08
CA ILE A 119 3.27 -14.45 15.53
C ILE A 119 2.06 -15.31 15.12
N LYS A 120 2.04 -15.80 13.88
CA LYS A 120 1.02 -16.73 13.38
C LYS A 120 0.96 -18.01 14.24
N HIS A 121 2.09 -18.63 14.54
CA HIS A 121 2.11 -19.84 15.38
C HIS A 121 1.54 -19.59 16.78
N GLN A 122 1.87 -18.46 17.40
CA GLN A 122 1.27 -18.08 18.69
C GLN A 122 -0.26 -17.91 18.60
N LEU A 123 -0.76 -17.34 17.50
CA LEU A 123 -2.20 -17.19 17.26
C LEU A 123 -2.89 -18.53 16.99
N GLU A 124 -2.22 -19.46 16.30
CA GLU A 124 -2.71 -20.83 16.07
C GLU A 124 -2.79 -21.62 17.37
N GLU A 125 -1.77 -21.52 18.23
CA GLU A 125 -1.76 -22.12 19.56
C GLU A 125 -2.87 -21.53 20.44
N LYS A 126 -3.04 -20.20 20.43
CA LYS A 126 -4.14 -19.53 21.13
C LYS A 126 -5.51 -19.98 20.61
N THR A 127 -5.65 -20.15 19.30
CA THR A 127 -6.90 -20.67 18.71
C THR A 127 -7.18 -22.10 19.16
N ARG A 128 -6.15 -22.94 19.26
CA ARG A 128 -6.26 -24.33 19.73
C ARG A 128 -6.61 -24.41 21.23
N SER A 129 -6.02 -23.54 22.05
CA SER A 129 -6.29 -23.50 23.50
C SER A 129 -7.69 -22.98 23.81
N LEU A 130 -8.18 -22.01 23.04
CA LEU A 130 -9.56 -21.52 23.15
C LEU A 130 -10.59 -22.60 22.78
N GLY A 131 -10.23 -23.56 21.92
CA GLY A 131 -10.97 -24.81 21.71
C GLY A 131 -12.46 -24.63 21.38
N SER A 132 -13.29 -25.62 21.75
CA SER A 132 -14.76 -25.54 21.70
C SER A 132 -15.27 -24.48 22.70
N ALA A 133 -15.02 -23.21 22.42
CA ALA A 133 -15.56 -22.11 23.19
C ALA A 133 -17.09 -22.20 23.18
N VAL A 134 -17.67 -22.56 24.32
CA VAL A 134 -19.13 -22.63 24.53
C VAL A 134 -19.71 -21.22 24.73
N SER A 135 -18.86 -20.21 24.95
CA SER A 135 -19.26 -18.82 25.16
C SER A 135 -19.11 -17.97 23.89
N ARG A 136 -19.98 -16.96 23.77
CA ARG A 136 -19.93 -15.94 22.72
C ARG A 136 -18.58 -15.21 22.69
N SER A 137 -18.03 -14.88 23.86
CA SER A 137 -16.73 -14.19 23.96
C SER A 137 -15.58 -15.04 23.43
N GLY A 138 -15.56 -16.34 23.71
CA GLY A 138 -14.51 -17.22 23.18
C GLY A 138 -14.61 -17.40 21.66
N MET A 139 -15.82 -17.39 21.09
CA MET A 139 -16.01 -17.43 19.63
C MET A 139 -15.51 -16.14 18.96
N ASP A 140 -15.73 -14.98 19.58
CA ASP A 140 -15.22 -13.70 19.08
C ASP A 140 -13.68 -13.64 19.11
N GLU A 141 -13.05 -14.14 20.18
CA GLU A 141 -11.59 -14.27 20.27
C GLU A 141 -11.01 -15.23 19.24
N VAL A 142 -11.66 -16.38 19.01
CA VAL A 142 -11.27 -17.35 17.97
C VAL A 142 -11.36 -16.69 16.58
N ASN A 143 -12.42 -15.94 16.31
CA ASN A 143 -12.56 -15.21 15.05
C ASN A 143 -11.50 -14.11 14.91
N GLY A 144 -11.16 -13.40 15.99
CA GLY A 144 -10.06 -12.44 16.01
C GLY A 144 -8.71 -13.09 15.68
N CYS A 145 -8.41 -14.24 16.28
CA CYS A 145 -7.18 -14.99 15.99
C CYS A 145 -7.16 -15.49 14.53
N ARG A 146 -8.29 -15.99 14.02
CA ARG A 146 -8.42 -16.41 12.61
C ARG A 146 -8.19 -15.25 11.64
N ALA A 147 -8.74 -14.07 11.94
CA ALA A 147 -8.52 -12.88 11.14
C ALA A 147 -7.03 -12.49 11.13
N ALA A 148 -6.38 -12.50 12.29
CA ALA A 148 -4.96 -12.20 12.43
C ALA A 148 -4.07 -13.21 11.68
N ILE A 149 -4.40 -14.51 11.72
CA ILE A 149 -3.71 -15.54 10.94
C ILE A 149 -3.79 -15.25 9.44
N TYR A 150 -4.98 -14.88 8.93
CA TYR A 150 -5.11 -14.48 7.52
C TYR A 150 -4.28 -13.24 7.16
N ALA A 151 -4.18 -12.27 8.06
CA ALA A 151 -3.34 -11.09 7.85
C ALA A 151 -1.84 -11.46 7.78
N CYS A 152 -1.36 -12.36 8.66
CA CYS A 152 -0.01 -12.91 8.58
C CYS A 152 0.23 -13.66 7.25
N ASP A 153 -0.72 -14.51 6.85
CA ASP A 153 -0.66 -15.25 5.59
C ASP A 153 -0.68 -14.33 4.37
N ALA A 154 -1.41 -13.22 4.43
CA ALA A 154 -1.47 -12.21 3.37
C ALA A 154 -0.12 -11.53 3.18
N LEU A 155 0.54 -11.17 4.28
CA LEU A 155 1.86 -10.55 4.24
C LEU A 155 2.94 -11.52 3.71
N MET A 156 2.88 -12.80 4.09
CA MET A 156 3.78 -13.82 3.53
C MET A 156 3.50 -14.08 2.04
N ALA A 157 2.22 -14.09 1.63
CA ALA A 157 1.85 -14.23 0.21
C ALA A 157 2.34 -13.04 -0.64
N LEU A 158 2.26 -11.81 -0.11
CA LEU A 158 2.83 -10.61 -0.73
C LEU A 158 4.32 -10.80 -1.01
N ALA A 159 5.09 -11.22 0.00
CA ALA A 159 6.52 -11.45 -0.12
C ALA A 159 6.85 -12.56 -1.11
N GLN A 160 6.14 -13.69 -1.06
CA GLN A 160 6.31 -14.82 -1.97
C GLN A 160 6.03 -14.46 -3.43
N ASN A 161 5.01 -13.65 -3.69
CA ASN A 161 4.66 -13.18 -5.02
C ASN A 161 5.76 -12.27 -5.59
N LEU A 162 6.33 -11.40 -4.76
CA LEU A 162 7.48 -10.57 -5.12
C LEU A 162 8.75 -11.40 -5.33
N ALA A 163 8.98 -12.45 -4.52
CA ALA A 163 10.15 -13.32 -4.66
C ALA A 163 10.13 -14.02 -6.02
N THR A 164 8.99 -14.62 -6.39
CA THR A 164 8.77 -15.24 -7.70
C THR A 164 9.00 -14.25 -8.85
N SER A 165 8.57 -12.99 -8.68
CA SER A 165 8.78 -11.91 -9.66
C SER A 165 10.27 -11.57 -9.80
N ALA A 166 10.99 -11.43 -8.69
CA ALA A 166 12.43 -11.18 -8.67
C ALA A 166 13.22 -12.32 -9.34
N GLU A 167 12.87 -13.58 -9.08
CA GLU A 167 13.48 -14.75 -9.72
C GLU A 167 13.24 -14.77 -11.23
N THR A 168 12.00 -14.47 -11.66
CA THR A 168 11.64 -14.39 -13.09
C THR A 168 12.46 -13.31 -13.79
N LEU A 169 12.59 -12.13 -13.16
CA LEU A 169 13.41 -11.04 -13.68
C LEU A 169 14.90 -11.41 -13.70
N ALA A 170 15.41 -12.07 -12.65
CA ALA A 170 16.80 -12.51 -12.57
C ALA A 170 17.15 -13.55 -13.64
N ALA A 171 16.20 -14.43 -14.00
CA ALA A 171 16.38 -15.41 -15.05
C ALA A 171 16.48 -14.77 -16.45
N ALA A 172 15.75 -13.67 -16.67
CA ALA A 172 15.76 -12.91 -17.92
C ALA A 172 16.88 -11.84 -17.98
N GLU A 173 17.52 -11.51 -16.86
CA GLU A 173 18.52 -10.46 -16.76
C GLU A 173 19.88 -10.90 -17.35
N THR A 174 20.45 -10.01 -18.17
CA THR A 174 21.74 -10.23 -18.85
C THR A 174 22.89 -9.57 -18.11
N ASN A 175 22.64 -8.47 -17.41
CA ASN A 175 23.65 -7.79 -16.61
C ASN A 175 23.93 -8.60 -15.32
N ALA A 176 25.16 -9.07 -15.16
CA ALA A 176 25.56 -9.91 -14.03
C ALA A 176 25.37 -9.23 -12.66
N PHE A 177 25.61 -7.92 -12.56
CA PHE A 177 25.42 -7.17 -11.32
C PHE A 177 23.94 -7.03 -10.97
N ARG A 178 23.11 -6.63 -11.95
CA ARG A 178 21.67 -6.51 -11.72
C ARG A 178 21.02 -7.86 -11.41
N LYS A 179 21.48 -8.93 -12.07
CA LYS A 179 21.04 -10.29 -11.78
C LYS A 179 21.36 -10.70 -10.34
N ALA A 180 22.56 -10.38 -9.85
CA ALA A 180 22.94 -10.64 -8.46
C ALA A 180 22.05 -9.87 -7.48
N GLU A 181 21.75 -8.60 -7.74
CA GLU A 181 20.81 -7.81 -6.92
C GLU A 181 19.40 -8.42 -6.88
N LEU A 182 18.88 -8.88 -8.03
CA LEU A 182 17.55 -9.50 -8.10
C LEU A 182 17.50 -10.84 -7.36
N LEU A 183 18.56 -11.66 -7.46
CA LEU A 183 18.67 -12.91 -6.70
C LEU A 183 18.79 -12.66 -5.20
N GLU A 184 19.51 -11.62 -4.80
CA GLU A 184 19.59 -11.18 -3.41
C GLU A 184 18.21 -10.71 -2.92
N SER A 185 17.49 -9.88 -3.69
CA SER A 185 16.11 -9.48 -3.38
C SER A 185 15.19 -10.70 -3.23
N ALA A 186 15.28 -11.69 -4.13
CA ALA A 186 14.51 -12.93 -4.00
C ALA A 186 14.84 -13.67 -2.69
N ALA A 187 16.13 -13.82 -2.35
CA ALA A 187 16.56 -14.47 -1.12
C ALA A 187 16.07 -13.72 0.14
N ILE A 188 16.09 -12.39 0.11
CA ILE A 188 15.53 -11.55 1.18
C ILE A 188 14.02 -11.78 1.31
N LEU A 189 13.27 -11.76 0.20
CA LEU A 189 11.81 -11.90 0.17
C LEU A 189 11.32 -13.31 0.58
N HIS A 190 12.13 -14.34 0.37
CA HIS A 190 11.85 -15.69 0.89
C HIS A 190 12.05 -15.77 2.42
N HIS A 191 12.85 -14.87 3.00
CA HIS A 191 13.15 -14.85 4.43
C HIS A 191 12.24 -13.89 5.20
N VAL A 192 12.20 -12.61 4.83
CA VAL A 192 11.35 -11.60 5.45
C VAL A 192 10.06 -11.39 4.65
N PRO A 193 8.91 -11.17 5.32
CA PRO A 193 8.75 -10.92 6.76
C PRO A 193 8.34 -12.18 7.55
N ALA A 194 8.46 -13.38 6.98
CA ALA A 194 8.14 -14.62 7.68
C ALA A 194 9.03 -14.80 8.93
N HIS A 195 10.33 -14.54 8.77
CA HIS A 195 11.35 -14.67 9.81
C HIS A 195 11.91 -13.30 10.24
N PRO A 196 12.59 -13.22 11.41
CA PRO A 196 13.34 -12.05 11.84
C PRO A 196 14.35 -11.58 10.79
N ALA A 197 14.47 -10.27 10.58
CA ALA A 197 15.52 -9.72 9.74
C ALA A 197 16.92 -10.06 10.30
N ARG A 198 17.89 -10.31 9.42
CA ARG A 198 19.27 -10.67 9.79
C ARG A 198 20.30 -9.60 9.45
N SER A 199 19.91 -8.65 8.60
CA SER A 199 20.74 -7.54 8.13
C SER A 199 19.91 -6.26 8.03
N PHE A 200 20.59 -5.12 7.89
CA PHE A 200 19.94 -3.84 7.69
C PHE A 200 19.08 -3.80 6.43
N LYS A 201 19.56 -4.39 5.33
CA LYS A 201 18.80 -4.46 4.07
C LYS A 201 17.53 -5.31 4.21
N GLU A 202 17.61 -6.45 4.90
CA GLU A 202 16.43 -7.27 5.22
C GLU A 202 15.44 -6.51 6.10
N ALA A 203 15.93 -5.76 7.11
CA ALA A 203 15.08 -4.98 7.99
C ALA A 203 14.35 -3.84 7.23
N CYS A 204 15.05 -3.13 6.34
CA CYS A 204 14.43 -2.12 5.47
C CYS A 204 13.40 -2.72 4.51
N GLN A 205 13.69 -3.89 3.92
CA GLN A 205 12.76 -4.58 3.03
C GLN A 205 11.51 -5.07 3.81
N ALA A 206 11.69 -5.64 5.01
CA ALA A 206 10.59 -6.07 5.88
C ALA A 206 9.70 -4.89 6.28
N PHE A 207 10.31 -3.77 6.69
CA PHE A 207 9.60 -2.52 6.99
C PHE A 207 8.78 -2.05 5.78
N TYR A 208 9.37 -2.04 4.59
CA TYR A 208 8.67 -1.63 3.37
C TYR A 208 7.52 -2.56 2.99
N LEU A 209 7.72 -3.88 3.04
CA LEU A 209 6.67 -4.86 2.75
C LEU A 209 5.48 -4.69 3.68
N PHE A 210 5.74 -4.46 4.97
CA PHE A 210 4.67 -4.23 5.92
C PHE A 210 3.94 -2.91 5.64
N GLN A 211 4.66 -1.84 5.32
CA GLN A 211 4.05 -0.58 4.89
C GLN A 211 3.19 -0.75 3.63
N LEU A 212 3.68 -1.51 2.64
CA LEU A 212 2.96 -1.80 1.40
C LEU A 212 1.70 -2.62 1.67
N ALA A 213 1.75 -3.60 2.58
CA ALA A 213 0.59 -4.38 2.96
C ALA A 213 -0.49 -3.52 3.63
N LEU A 214 -0.11 -2.60 4.52
CA LEU A 214 -1.03 -1.65 5.15
C LEU A 214 -1.67 -0.72 4.13
N GLN A 215 -0.86 -0.23 3.18
CA GLN A 215 -1.30 0.60 2.06
C GLN A 215 -2.34 -0.14 1.20
N LEU A 216 -2.15 -1.44 0.96
CA LEU A 216 -3.04 -2.27 0.16
C LEU A 216 -4.30 -2.74 0.92
N ASP A 217 -4.27 -2.82 2.25
CA ASP A 217 -5.42 -3.29 3.05
C ASP A 217 -6.56 -2.26 3.08
N ASN A 218 -6.32 -1.12 3.73
CA ASN A 218 -7.28 -0.04 3.86
C ASN A 218 -6.63 1.36 3.81
N GLY A 219 -5.34 1.42 3.48
CA GLY A 219 -4.58 2.65 3.46
C GLY A 219 -4.36 3.25 4.85
N SER A 220 -4.57 2.52 5.95
CA SER A 220 -4.28 3.08 7.28
C SER A 220 -2.80 3.45 7.37
N TYR A 221 -2.49 4.71 7.67
CA TYR A 221 -1.13 5.14 7.95
C TYR A 221 -0.83 4.73 9.38
N ALA A 222 -0.12 3.61 9.51
CA ALA A 222 0.29 3.08 10.79
C ALA A 222 1.31 4.02 11.43
N VAL A 223 0.94 4.58 12.58
CA VAL A 223 1.82 5.37 13.44
C VAL A 223 2.56 4.43 14.38
N ASN A 224 3.67 3.85 13.91
CA ASN A 224 4.55 3.03 14.75
C ASN A 224 4.83 3.77 16.08
N PRO A 225 4.59 3.17 17.26
CA PRO A 225 4.83 3.79 18.55
C PRO A 225 6.32 4.08 18.87
N GLU A 226 7.28 3.58 18.08
CA GLU A 226 8.73 3.81 18.32
C GLU A 226 9.51 4.41 17.14
N GLY A 227 8.86 4.66 15.98
CA GLY A 227 9.53 5.22 14.80
C GLY A 227 10.45 4.24 14.02
N ALA A 228 10.55 4.42 12.71
CA ALA A 228 11.37 3.56 11.85
C ALA A 228 12.88 3.68 12.13
N ASP A 229 13.33 4.87 12.53
CA ASP A 229 14.74 5.11 12.85
C ASP A 229 15.21 4.28 14.04
N LYS A 230 14.44 4.17 15.12
CA LYS A 230 14.77 3.27 16.23
C LYS A 230 14.63 1.80 15.88
N ALA A 231 13.56 1.43 15.16
CA ALA A 231 13.30 0.03 14.81
C ALA A 231 14.42 -0.57 13.92
N LEU A 232 15.03 0.24 13.05
CA LEU A 232 16.05 -0.21 12.11
C LEU A 232 17.50 0.02 12.58
N LEU A 233 17.69 0.87 13.60
CA LEU A 233 19.03 1.23 14.11
C LEU A 233 19.89 0.03 14.57
N PRO A 234 19.36 -0.99 15.28
CA PRO A 234 20.18 -2.12 15.72
C PRO A 234 20.83 -2.88 14.56
N TYR A 235 20.09 -3.05 13.45
CA TYR A 235 20.59 -3.73 12.26
C TYR A 235 21.65 -2.91 11.53
N TYR A 236 21.46 -1.60 11.43
CA TYR A 236 22.46 -0.68 10.89
C TYR A 236 23.76 -0.75 11.69
N GLN A 237 23.67 -0.64 13.02
CA GLN A 237 24.83 -0.67 13.91
C GLN A 237 25.56 -2.01 13.84
N HIS A 238 24.82 -3.12 13.81
CA HIS A 238 25.37 -4.48 13.66
C HIS A 238 26.18 -4.63 12.37
N ASP A 239 25.59 -4.27 11.22
CA ASP A 239 26.24 -4.50 9.91
C ASP A 239 27.44 -3.58 9.69
N VAL A 240 27.37 -2.33 10.18
CA VAL A 240 28.50 -1.39 10.14
C VAL A 240 29.63 -1.88 11.05
N ALA A 241 29.33 -2.34 12.26
CA ALA A 241 30.35 -2.85 13.19
C ALA A 241 31.05 -4.12 12.66
N ASN A 242 30.32 -4.97 11.94
CA ASN A 242 30.86 -6.19 11.32
C ASN A 242 31.56 -5.93 9.97
N GLY A 243 31.52 -4.70 9.44
CA GLY A 243 32.11 -4.35 8.15
C GLY A 243 31.39 -4.96 6.94
N THR A 244 30.19 -5.52 7.12
CA THR A 244 29.37 -6.06 6.03
C THR A 244 28.65 -4.96 5.26
N LEU A 245 28.49 -3.79 5.88
CA LEU A 245 27.86 -2.61 5.31
C LEU A 245 28.72 -1.37 5.60
N ASN A 246 29.07 -0.62 4.56
CA ASN A 246 29.65 0.71 4.74
C ASN A 246 28.59 1.81 4.71
N GLU A 247 28.97 3.01 5.15
CA GLU A 247 28.06 4.15 5.28
C GLU A 247 27.40 4.57 3.95
N ALA A 248 28.13 4.50 2.84
CA ALA A 248 27.59 4.85 1.52
C ALA A 248 26.54 3.83 1.02
N GLN A 249 26.80 2.53 1.24
CA GLN A 249 25.84 1.46 0.94
C GLN A 249 24.60 1.57 1.82
N ALA A 250 24.78 1.86 3.12
CA ALA A 250 23.67 2.09 4.03
C ALA A 250 22.80 3.25 3.56
N TYR A 251 23.42 4.36 3.16
CA TYR A 251 22.70 5.51 2.64
C TYR A 251 21.94 5.20 1.34
N GLU A 252 22.52 4.43 0.40
CA GLU A 252 21.81 4.03 -0.82
C GLU A 252 20.56 3.18 -0.51
N ILE A 253 20.65 2.25 0.45
CA ILE A 253 19.49 1.47 0.93
C ILE A 253 18.42 2.38 1.52
N VAL A 254 18.82 3.33 2.38
CA VAL A 254 17.91 4.31 2.97
C VAL A 254 17.24 5.14 1.88
N GLU A 255 17.99 5.70 0.95
CA GLU A 255 17.43 6.56 -0.09
C GLU A 255 16.48 5.78 -1.01
N CYS A 256 16.78 4.52 -1.31
CA CYS A 256 15.87 3.63 -2.03
C CYS A 256 14.58 3.36 -1.23
N LEU A 257 14.68 3.08 0.08
CA LEU A 257 13.51 2.90 0.94
C LEU A 257 12.60 4.14 0.89
N TRP A 258 13.19 5.33 1.09
CA TRP A 258 12.44 6.58 1.06
C TRP A 258 11.81 6.83 -0.31
N PHE A 259 12.51 6.50 -1.40
CA PHE A 259 11.97 6.59 -2.74
C PHE A 259 10.74 5.68 -2.92
N LYS A 260 10.80 4.42 -2.46
CA LYS A 260 9.66 3.51 -2.48
C LYS A 260 8.46 4.02 -1.68
N LEU A 261 8.69 4.70 -0.56
CA LEU A 261 7.63 5.35 0.23
C LEU A 261 7.01 6.55 -0.51
N ALA A 262 7.81 7.30 -1.27
CA ALA A 262 7.35 8.43 -2.08
C ALA A 262 6.50 7.98 -3.29
N GLU A 263 6.75 6.78 -3.81
CA GLU A 263 5.99 6.20 -4.92
C GLU A 263 4.57 5.76 -4.53
N LEU A 264 4.34 5.43 -3.26
CA LEU A 264 3.03 5.01 -2.79
C LEU A 264 2.02 6.16 -2.91
N SER A 265 0.88 5.84 -3.50
CA SER A 265 -0.13 6.83 -3.85
C SER A 265 -1.52 6.22 -3.78
N GLU A 266 -2.45 6.94 -3.16
CA GLU A 266 -3.84 6.51 -3.06
C GLU A 266 -4.81 7.67 -3.21
N VAL A 267 -6.04 7.32 -3.56
CA VAL A 267 -7.17 8.22 -3.53
C VAL A 267 -7.96 7.96 -2.25
N ARG A 268 -7.88 8.87 -1.29
CA ARG A 268 -8.57 8.78 0.00
C ARG A 268 -9.23 10.09 0.44
N ALA A 269 -10.20 9.98 1.35
CA ALA A 269 -10.69 11.10 2.12
C ALA A 269 -9.67 11.55 3.19
N ALA A 270 -9.76 12.80 3.64
CA ALA A 270 -8.91 13.35 4.69
C ALA A 270 -9.04 12.54 6.00
N SER A 271 -7.91 12.31 6.68
CA SER A 271 -7.81 11.59 7.96
C SER A 271 -7.19 12.49 9.03
N ALA A 272 -7.53 12.25 10.31
CA ALA A 272 -6.97 12.95 11.46
C ALA A 272 -5.50 12.58 11.74
N ILE A 273 -5.14 11.33 11.40
CA ILE A 273 -3.83 10.74 11.57
C ILE A 273 -3.31 10.34 10.18
N ASP A 274 -2.10 10.79 9.84
CA ASP A 274 -1.55 10.69 8.49
C ASP A 274 -0.02 10.88 8.49
N GLY A 275 0.66 10.26 7.53
CA GLY A 275 2.10 10.30 7.33
C GLY A 275 2.87 9.11 7.93
N TYR A 276 4.07 8.87 7.40
CA TYR A 276 4.93 7.76 7.80
C TYR A 276 5.61 8.04 9.16
N PRO A 277 5.67 7.05 10.06
CA PRO A 277 6.28 7.19 11.38
C PRO A 277 7.81 6.99 11.29
N MET A 278 8.50 7.85 10.54
CA MET A 278 9.93 7.66 10.28
C MET A 278 10.83 7.97 11.47
N PHE A 279 10.35 8.78 12.42
CA PHE A 279 11.13 9.25 13.56
C PHE A 279 10.34 9.10 14.85
N ASP A 280 10.94 8.43 15.84
CA ASP A 280 10.42 8.36 17.20
C ASP A 280 10.17 9.76 17.80
N ALA A 281 11.10 10.69 17.56
CA ALA A 281 11.04 12.03 18.11
C ALA A 281 9.76 12.78 17.73
N LEU A 282 9.22 12.53 16.52
CA LEU A 282 7.96 13.13 16.05
C LEU A 282 6.73 12.60 16.83
N LEU A 283 6.77 11.35 17.29
CA LEU A 283 5.70 10.78 18.13
C LEU A 283 5.60 11.50 19.46
N HIS A 284 6.75 11.93 19.98
CA HIS A 284 6.86 12.69 21.23
C HIS A 284 6.73 14.22 21.03
N GLY A 285 6.36 14.67 19.83
CA GLY A 285 6.09 16.09 19.54
C GLY A 285 7.35 16.94 19.31
N ALA A 286 8.52 16.33 19.10
CA ALA A 286 9.74 17.08 18.79
C ALA A 286 9.70 17.67 17.37
N SER A 287 10.40 18.79 17.17
CA SER A 287 10.66 19.33 15.83
C SER A 287 11.91 18.70 15.23
N LEU A 288 11.90 18.41 13.93
CA LEU A 288 13.06 17.93 13.19
C LEU A 288 14.02 19.04 12.78
N GLU A 289 13.66 20.31 12.97
CA GLU A 289 14.52 21.45 12.66
C GLU A 289 15.76 21.44 13.57
N LYS A 290 16.87 20.89 13.04
CA LYS A 290 18.18 20.72 13.70
C LYS A 290 18.28 19.58 14.73
N ALA A 291 17.41 18.57 14.64
CA ALA A 291 17.48 17.42 15.54
C ALA A 291 18.70 16.53 15.26
N ASN A 292 19.58 16.34 16.25
CA ASN A 292 20.60 15.29 16.23
C ASN A 292 20.10 14.11 17.05
N ILE A 293 19.48 13.14 16.39
CA ILE A 293 18.82 11.99 17.04
C ILE A 293 19.79 10.81 17.10
N ASN A 294 20.19 10.29 15.93
CA ASN A 294 21.21 9.26 15.78
C ASN A 294 21.75 9.27 14.32
N ALA A 295 22.74 8.42 14.03
CA ALA A 295 23.37 8.33 12.71
C ALA A 295 22.37 7.95 11.59
N LEU A 296 21.46 7.02 11.85
CA LEU A 296 20.45 6.60 10.87
C LEU A 296 19.41 7.71 10.64
N SER A 297 19.00 8.44 11.67
CA SER A 297 18.11 9.58 11.54
C SER A 297 18.74 10.70 10.67
N ALA A 298 20.06 10.87 10.71
CA ALA A 298 20.74 11.81 9.82
C ALA A 298 20.62 11.39 8.33
N MET A 299 20.81 10.10 8.03
CA MET A 299 20.58 9.56 6.68
C MET A 299 19.13 9.75 6.24
N PHE A 300 18.16 9.50 7.13
CA PHE A 300 16.74 9.69 6.88
C PHE A 300 16.41 11.15 6.53
N LEU A 301 16.94 12.11 7.30
CA LEU A 301 16.76 13.53 7.02
C LEU A 301 17.37 13.94 5.68
N SER A 302 18.55 13.45 5.32
CA SER A 302 19.14 13.73 4.00
C SER A 302 18.32 13.12 2.85
N ALA A 303 17.86 11.87 2.98
CA ALA A 303 16.99 11.25 1.98
C ALA A 303 15.66 12.03 1.81
N GLN A 304 15.06 12.47 2.92
CA GLN A 304 13.86 13.29 2.91
C GLN A 304 14.05 14.62 2.17
N GLN A 305 15.18 15.29 2.43
CA GLN A 305 15.54 16.56 1.78
C GLN A 305 15.79 16.37 0.28
N ASN A 306 16.57 15.35 -0.10
CA ASN A 306 16.91 15.07 -1.49
C ASN A 306 15.66 14.74 -2.32
N LEU A 307 14.79 13.86 -1.82
CA LEU A 307 13.55 13.54 -2.52
C LEU A 307 12.58 14.72 -2.58
N SER A 308 12.50 15.53 -1.52
CA SER A 308 11.70 16.76 -1.55
C SER A 308 12.20 17.75 -2.60
N ALA A 309 13.52 17.86 -2.79
CA ALA A 309 14.11 18.67 -3.86
C ALA A 309 13.79 18.16 -5.27
N LEU A 310 13.51 16.86 -5.41
CA LEU A 310 13.00 16.24 -6.63
C LEU A 310 11.47 16.31 -6.75
N HIS A 311 10.79 17.07 -5.88
CA HIS A 311 9.33 17.14 -5.77
C HIS A 311 8.65 15.79 -5.41
N LEU A 312 9.38 14.88 -4.78
CA LEU A 312 8.88 13.61 -4.27
C LEU A 312 8.83 13.60 -2.73
N PRO A 313 8.12 14.53 -2.06
CA PRO A 313 8.16 14.61 -0.61
C PRO A 313 7.48 13.38 0.00
N VAL A 314 8.16 12.77 0.97
CA VAL A 314 7.58 11.73 1.83
C VAL A 314 6.92 12.42 3.01
N ARG A 315 5.61 12.23 3.17
CA ARG A 315 4.86 12.81 4.28
C ARG A 315 5.21 12.13 5.59
N LEU A 316 5.65 12.91 6.57
CA LEU A 316 5.96 12.41 7.91
C LEU A 316 4.78 12.57 8.85
N PHE A 317 4.66 11.64 9.79
CA PHE A 317 3.70 11.73 10.88
C PHE A 317 3.94 13.00 11.72
N LYS A 318 2.87 13.71 12.10
CA LYS A 318 2.96 14.98 12.86
C LYS A 318 2.05 15.01 14.11
N GLY A 319 1.69 13.86 14.66
CA GLY A 319 0.71 13.80 15.75
C GLY A 319 -0.74 13.89 15.26
N VAL A 320 -1.70 13.91 16.21
CA VAL A 320 -3.12 14.11 15.92
C VAL A 320 -3.33 15.55 15.42
N GLN A 321 -3.74 15.71 14.16
CA GLN A 321 -4.09 17.02 13.61
C GLN A 321 -5.59 17.28 13.75
N ALA A 322 -5.96 18.55 14.00
CA ALA A 322 -7.35 18.98 13.89
C ALA A 322 -7.83 18.80 12.45
N VAL A 323 -8.82 17.93 12.25
CA VAL A 323 -9.44 17.72 10.93
C VAL A 323 -10.16 19.00 10.53
N SER A 324 -9.63 19.72 9.56
CA SER A 324 -10.39 20.79 8.91
C SER A 324 -11.47 20.16 8.03
N SER A 325 -12.74 20.42 8.38
CA SER A 325 -13.90 20.07 7.56
C SER A 325 -14.09 21.01 6.37
N ALA A 326 -13.21 21.99 6.19
CA ALA A 326 -13.29 22.90 5.05
C ALA A 326 -12.93 22.15 3.76
N PRO A 327 -13.79 22.19 2.73
CA PRO A 327 -13.44 21.62 1.43
C PRO A 327 -12.17 22.29 0.93
N PHE A 328 -11.16 21.49 0.59
CA PHE A 328 -9.97 21.99 -0.10
C PHE A 328 -10.43 22.69 -1.37
N ALA A 329 -9.90 23.89 -1.65
CA ALA A 329 -10.33 24.75 -2.75
C ALA A 329 -10.56 23.91 -4.02
N ALA A 330 -11.82 23.88 -4.46
CA ALA A 330 -12.24 23.17 -5.65
C ALA A 330 -11.30 23.56 -6.80
N THR A 331 -10.55 22.59 -7.33
CA THR A 331 -9.91 22.73 -8.63
C THR A 331 -10.98 23.22 -9.60
N SER A 332 -10.74 24.42 -10.15
CA SER A 332 -11.63 25.10 -11.07
C SER A 332 -12.15 24.15 -12.15
N ALA A 333 -13.46 24.23 -12.39
CA ALA A 333 -14.26 23.34 -13.22
C ALA A 333 -13.52 22.87 -14.48
N THR A 334 -13.05 21.63 -14.45
CA THR A 334 -12.55 20.97 -15.66
C THR A 334 -13.75 20.39 -16.41
N THR A 335 -13.95 20.87 -17.63
CA THR A 335 -15.06 20.55 -18.54
C THR A 335 -15.37 19.05 -18.58
N THR A 336 -16.66 18.75 -18.51
CA THR A 336 -17.24 17.40 -18.48
C THR A 336 -16.74 16.52 -19.61
N ALA A 337 -16.01 15.44 -19.27
CA ALA A 337 -15.72 14.35 -20.20
C ALA A 337 -16.90 13.38 -20.18
N GLU A 338 -17.60 13.27 -21.32
CA GLU A 338 -18.70 12.33 -21.53
C GLU A 338 -18.22 10.87 -21.40
N GLY A 339 -18.95 10.05 -20.64
CA GLY A 339 -18.73 8.59 -20.58
C GLY A 339 -18.62 7.95 -19.19
N LEU A 340 -18.64 8.71 -18.09
CA LEU A 340 -18.63 8.15 -16.73
C LEU A 340 -20.06 7.80 -16.26
N THR A 341 -20.24 6.64 -15.63
CA THR A 341 -21.53 6.29 -15.00
C THR A 341 -21.88 7.27 -13.87
N PRO A 342 -23.16 7.49 -13.53
CA PRO A 342 -23.55 8.40 -12.45
C PRO A 342 -22.90 8.07 -11.09
N ARG A 343 -22.62 6.79 -10.83
CA ARG A 343 -21.86 6.34 -9.65
C ARG A 343 -20.40 6.78 -9.70
N MET A 344 -19.73 6.64 -10.85
CA MET A 344 -18.35 7.09 -11.04
C MET A 344 -18.21 8.62 -11.07
N GLN A 345 -19.24 9.35 -11.51
CA GLN A 345 -19.28 10.80 -11.41
C GLN A 345 -19.44 11.27 -9.96
N ARG A 346 -20.29 10.60 -9.17
CA ARG A 346 -20.39 10.85 -7.73
C ARG A 346 -19.09 10.52 -7.00
N LEU A 347 -18.48 9.37 -7.29
CA LEU A 347 -17.16 9.00 -6.79
C LEU A 347 -16.12 10.05 -7.21
N ARG A 348 -16.03 10.44 -8.48
CA ARG A 348 -15.15 11.52 -8.93
C ARG A 348 -15.38 12.82 -8.13
N ASN A 349 -16.63 13.24 -7.96
CA ASN A 349 -16.94 14.50 -7.29
C ASN A 349 -16.71 14.45 -5.76
N HIS A 350 -16.72 13.25 -5.14
CA HIS A 350 -16.36 13.06 -3.73
C HIS A 350 -14.87 12.72 -3.50
N TYR A 351 -14.20 12.11 -4.48
CA TYR A 351 -12.85 11.53 -4.36
C TYR A 351 -11.77 12.29 -5.15
N LEU A 352 -12.09 13.33 -5.92
CA LEU A 352 -11.09 14.19 -6.58
C LEU A 352 -10.35 15.15 -5.62
N THR A 353 -10.18 14.77 -4.36
CA THR A 353 -8.94 15.08 -3.66
C THR A 353 -8.04 13.85 -3.77
N VAL A 354 -7.51 13.59 -4.96
CA VAL A 354 -6.40 12.63 -5.09
C VAL A 354 -5.22 13.22 -4.32
N ARG A 355 -4.91 12.66 -3.16
CA ARG A 355 -3.72 13.02 -2.38
C ARG A 355 -2.70 11.92 -2.54
N GLN A 356 -1.82 12.13 -3.51
CA GLN A 356 -0.52 11.46 -3.54
C GLN A 356 0.20 11.68 -2.18
N ALA A 357 1.12 10.78 -1.82
CA ALA A 357 2.11 11.10 -0.77
C ALA A 357 2.88 12.41 -1.09
N CYS A 358 2.93 12.76 -2.38
CA CYS A 358 3.43 14.02 -2.94
C CYS A 358 2.31 15.05 -3.17
N GLN A 359 2.57 16.35 -2.97
CA GLN A 359 1.71 17.39 -3.55
C GLN A 359 2.21 17.69 -4.98
N PHE A 360 1.54 17.15 -6.00
CA PHE A 360 1.73 17.60 -7.38
C PHE A 360 0.44 18.08 -8.02
N THR A 361 0.53 19.22 -8.69
CA THR A 361 -0.47 19.76 -9.61
C THR A 361 -0.40 18.99 -10.95
N ALA A 362 -0.86 17.74 -11.00
CA ALA A 362 -0.81 16.94 -12.22
C ALA A 362 -2.06 17.10 -13.12
N ARG A 363 -1.83 17.38 -14.41
CA ARG A 363 -2.83 17.32 -15.50
C ARG A 363 -3.16 15.85 -15.81
N TRP A 364 -4.37 15.42 -15.47
CA TRP A 364 -4.85 14.06 -15.71
C TRP A 364 -5.11 13.80 -17.21
N ARG A 365 -4.64 12.66 -17.75
CA ARG A 365 -5.15 12.10 -19.02
C ARG A 365 -5.95 10.84 -18.70
N LEU A 366 -7.26 10.89 -18.91
CA LEU A 366 -8.11 9.70 -18.88
C LEU A 366 -7.78 8.80 -20.08
N PRO A 367 -7.78 7.46 -19.93
CA PRO A 367 -7.58 6.55 -21.04
C PRO A 367 -8.70 6.70 -22.08
N LYS A 368 -8.35 6.75 -23.37
CA LYS A 368 -9.33 6.68 -24.47
C LYS A 368 -9.90 5.25 -24.51
N TRP A 369 -11.15 5.10 -24.11
CA TRP A 369 -11.90 3.86 -24.28
C TRP A 369 -12.45 3.80 -25.70
N SER A 370 -11.94 2.87 -26.52
CA SER A 370 -12.55 2.53 -27.81
C SER A 370 -13.85 1.78 -27.56
N ARG A 371 -14.99 2.39 -27.94
CA ARG A 371 -16.30 1.71 -27.90
C ARG A 371 -16.29 0.51 -28.85
N PRO A 372 -16.81 -0.67 -28.46
CA PRO A 372 -17.11 -1.72 -29.41
C PRO A 372 -18.30 -1.28 -30.27
N THR A 373 -18.09 -1.19 -31.58
CA THR A 373 -19.14 -0.99 -32.58
C THR A 373 -20.04 -2.23 -32.63
N ARG A 374 -21.20 -2.17 -31.96
CA ARG A 374 -22.37 -2.95 -32.36
C ARG A 374 -23.37 -2.00 -32.99
N ALA A 375 -23.53 -2.15 -34.31
CA ALA A 375 -24.58 -1.51 -35.07
C ALA A 375 -25.93 -2.10 -34.65
N CYS A 376 -26.77 -1.28 -34.02
CA CYS A 376 -28.22 -1.50 -34.00
C CYS A 376 -28.83 -0.34 -34.79
N GLN A 377 -29.36 -0.64 -35.97
CA GLN A 377 -30.14 0.29 -36.78
C GLN A 377 -31.47 0.64 -36.05
N PRO A 378 -31.95 1.89 -36.15
CA PRO A 378 -33.20 2.31 -35.54
C PRO A 378 -34.38 2.02 -36.48
N PHE A 379 -35.38 1.27 -36.01
CA PHE A 379 -36.69 1.24 -36.68
C PHE A 379 -37.57 2.34 -36.10
N CYS A 380 -37.90 3.29 -36.98
CA CYS A 380 -38.72 4.47 -36.74
C CYS A 380 -40.18 4.11 -36.36
N CYS A 381 -40.70 4.78 -35.33
CA CYS A 381 -42.13 4.98 -35.15
C CYS A 381 -42.60 6.13 -36.05
N ALA A 382 -43.58 5.88 -36.92
CA ALA A 382 -44.42 6.92 -37.52
C ALA A 382 -45.87 6.41 -37.67
N PRO A 383 -46.89 7.28 -37.50
CA PRO A 383 -48.28 6.88 -37.23
C PRO A 383 -49.15 6.84 -38.49
N LYS A 384 -50.12 5.91 -38.57
CA LYS A 384 -51.25 6.00 -39.53
C LYS A 384 -52.57 5.46 -38.97
N ARG A 385 -53.51 6.40 -38.84
CA ARG A 385 -54.97 6.41 -39.07
C ARG A 385 -55.78 5.10 -39.08
N SER A 386 -56.82 5.15 -38.25
CA SER A 386 -58.17 4.56 -38.30
C SER A 386 -58.67 3.90 -39.60
N VAL A 387 -59.14 2.64 -39.49
CA VAL A 387 -60.28 2.06 -40.24
C VAL A 387 -60.92 0.92 -39.40
N THR A 388 -62.18 1.08 -38.99
CA THR A 388 -63.13 0.02 -38.54
C THR A 388 -63.58 -0.85 -39.74
N PRO A 389 -63.98 -2.15 -39.62
CA PRO A 389 -65.29 -2.48 -39.03
C PRO A 389 -65.54 -3.93 -38.48
N ALA A 390 -66.73 -4.06 -37.86
CA ALA A 390 -67.69 -5.18 -37.92
C ALA A 390 -67.47 -6.53 -37.17
N LYS A 391 -68.30 -6.70 -36.12
CA LYS A 391 -69.22 -7.81 -35.77
C LYS A 391 -69.10 -9.17 -36.50
N ARG A 392 -69.01 -10.25 -35.70
CA ARG A 392 -69.87 -11.48 -35.60
C ARG A 392 -69.07 -12.57 -34.87
N ALA A 393 -69.38 -13.00 -33.64
CA ALA A 393 -70.52 -13.81 -33.15
C ALA A 393 -70.54 -15.27 -33.66
N ARG A 394 -70.60 -16.20 -32.67
CA ARG A 394 -70.99 -17.64 -32.65
C ARG A 394 -69.89 -18.48 -31.98
N PHE A 395 -70.12 -19.31 -30.97
CA PHE A 395 -71.34 -19.79 -30.29
C PHE A 395 -71.03 -20.00 -28.81
#